data_AF-A0A6A3QEE7-F1
#
_entry.id   AF-A0A6A3QEE7-F1
#
_cell.length_a   1.000
_cell.length_b   1.000
_cell.length_c   1.000
_cell.angle_alpha   90.00
_cell.angle_beta   90.00
_cell.angle_gamma   90.00
#
_symmetry.space_group_name_H-M   'P 1'
#
loop_
_entity.id
_entity.type
_entity.pdbx_description
1 polymer ?
#
loop_
_entity_poly.entity_id
_entity_poly.type
_entity_poly.pdbx_seq_one_letter_code
_entity_poly.pdbx_strand_id
1 'polypeptide(L)'
;MYANVGVVNPSYHDFAGLSVKKKTAAGFGAMDPSNDRVIAVICLDHHWVAYMLDKRTQVCYTFDPLQLKANLATVKSNVQNVIEPQVGMQNKITYKEIDWCK
;
A
#
# COMPACT_ATOMS: atom_id res chain seq x y z
N MET A 1 16.67 -6.37 -11.65
CA MET A 1 15.88 -5.35 -10.92
C MET A 1 14.50 -5.31 -11.55
N TYR A 2 13.42 -5.38 -10.78
CA TYR A 2 12.09 -5.20 -11.34
C TYR A 2 11.94 -3.74 -11.78
N ALA A 3 11.73 -3.51 -13.08
CA ALA A 3 11.57 -2.16 -13.61
C ALA A 3 10.23 -1.55 -13.17
N ASN A 4 10.21 -0.23 -12.99
CA ASN A 4 9.01 0.57 -12.71
C ASN A 4 8.25 0.14 -11.45
N VAL A 5 8.94 -0.24 -10.38
CA VAL A 5 8.34 -0.58 -9.08
C VAL A 5 8.78 0.43 -8.03
N GLY A 6 7.82 1.16 -7.49
CA GLY A 6 8.02 2.05 -6.35
C GLY A 6 7.83 1.31 -5.03
N VAL A 7 8.69 1.58 -4.05
CA VAL A 7 8.60 1.00 -2.71
C VAL A 7 8.14 2.07 -1.73
N VAL A 8 7.06 1.80 -0.99
CA VAL A 8 6.56 2.69 0.07
C VAL A 8 7.43 2.56 1.30
N ASN A 9 7.77 3.69 1.93
CA ASN A 9 8.47 3.65 3.20
C ASN A 9 7.56 3.04 4.28
N PRO A 10 7.92 1.90 4.90
CA PRO A 10 7.06 1.16 5.82
C PRO A 10 6.64 1.95 7.06
N SER A 11 7.51 2.88 7.52
CA SER A 11 7.26 3.70 8.71
C SER A 11 6.08 4.66 8.58
N TYR A 12 5.52 4.85 7.38
CA TYR A 12 4.37 5.75 7.21
C TYR A 12 3.16 5.36 8.07
N HIS A 13 3.02 4.08 8.40
CA HIS A 13 1.91 3.59 9.22
C HIS A 13 1.98 4.14 10.65
N ASP A 14 3.18 4.30 11.19
CA ASP A 14 3.46 4.64 12.60
C ASP A 14 3.08 6.08 12.97
N PHE A 15 2.87 6.95 11.98
CA PHE A 15 2.57 8.36 12.21
C PHE A 15 1.07 8.60 12.36
N ALA A 16 0.61 9.34 13.38
CA ALA A 16 -0.82 9.66 13.50
C ALA A 16 -1.34 10.62 12.40
N GLY A 17 -0.54 11.60 11.99
CA GLY A 17 -0.97 12.67 11.09
C GLY A 17 -0.96 12.28 9.61
N LEU A 18 -2.10 12.43 8.93
CA LEU A 18 -2.26 12.07 7.51
C LEU A 18 -1.26 12.77 6.58
N SER A 19 -0.96 14.06 6.83
CA SER A 19 0.03 14.81 6.04
C SER A 19 1.42 14.18 6.15
N VAL A 20 1.82 13.80 7.37
CA VAL A 20 3.10 13.12 7.63
C VAL A 20 3.11 11.74 7.01
N LYS A 21 2.01 10.95 7.14
CA LYS A 21 1.87 9.66 6.46
C LYS A 21 2.13 9.76 4.97
N LYS A 22 1.52 10.74 4.29
CA LYS A 22 1.69 10.95 2.85
C LYS A 22 3.15 11.23 2.50
N LYS A 23 3.75 12.21 3.17
CA LYS A 23 5.16 12.57 2.96
C LYS A 23 6.11 11.40 3.21
N THR A 24 5.92 10.65 4.29
CA THR A 24 6.75 9.49 4.63
C THR A 24 6.58 8.39 3.59
N ALA A 25 5.34 8.04 3.21
CA ALA A 25 5.06 6.99 2.24
C ALA A 25 5.78 7.20 0.90
N ALA A 26 5.92 8.46 0.46
CA ALA A 26 6.62 8.84 -0.76
C ALA A 26 8.16 8.83 -0.64
N GLY A 27 8.73 8.73 0.57
CA GLY A 27 10.15 8.96 0.85
C GLY A 27 11.13 8.02 0.16
N PHE A 28 10.67 6.87 -0.33
CA PHE A 28 11.47 5.89 -1.08
C PHE A 28 11.15 5.89 -2.59
N GLY A 29 10.57 6.97 -3.11
CA GLY A 29 10.26 7.10 -4.54
C GLY A 29 9.00 6.36 -5.00
N ALA A 30 8.19 5.86 -4.05
CA ALA A 30 6.96 5.13 -4.33
C ALA A 30 6.00 5.86 -5.30
N MET A 31 5.97 7.19 -5.20
CA MET A 31 5.04 8.05 -5.93
C MET A 31 5.59 8.54 -7.27
N ASP A 32 6.76 8.07 -7.71
CA ASP A 32 7.28 8.43 -9.02
C ASP A 32 6.26 8.06 -10.12
N PRO A 33 5.88 9.01 -10.99
CA PRO A 33 4.92 8.76 -12.06
C PRO A 33 5.32 7.61 -13.00
N SER A 34 6.63 7.38 -13.19
CA SER A 34 7.19 6.32 -14.03
C SER A 34 7.00 4.90 -13.46
N ASN A 35 6.68 4.77 -12.18
CA ASN A 35 6.38 3.48 -11.59
C ASN A 35 5.04 2.93 -12.10
N ASP A 36 5.03 1.69 -12.57
CA ASP A 36 3.82 0.96 -12.95
C ASP A 36 3.16 0.31 -11.74
N ARG A 37 3.94 0.06 -10.68
CA ARG A 37 3.47 -0.62 -9.46
C ARG A 37 4.02 0.05 -8.22
N VAL A 38 3.25 -0.02 -7.15
CA VAL A 38 3.65 0.44 -5.81
C VAL A 38 3.52 -0.73 -4.86
N ILE A 39 4.59 -1.06 -4.13
CA ILE A 39 4.60 -2.12 -3.13
C ILE A 39 4.86 -1.55 -1.74
N ALA A 40 4.25 -2.16 -0.74
CA ALA A 40 4.54 -1.86 0.65
C ALA A 40 4.45 -3.12 1.50
N VAL A 41 5.25 -3.11 2.57
CA VAL A 41 5.17 -4.05 3.67
C VAL A 41 5.09 -3.19 4.92
N ILE A 42 4.03 -3.28 5.71
CA ILE A 42 3.82 -2.44 6.90
C ILE A 42 3.65 -3.31 8.14
N CYS A 43 4.12 -2.81 9.27
CA CYS A 43 3.98 -3.45 10.57
C CYS A 43 2.70 -2.89 11.23
N LEU A 44 1.71 -3.75 11.44
CA LEU A 44 0.51 -3.49 12.24
C LEU A 44 0.71 -4.17 13.59
N ASP A 45 1.09 -3.42 14.62
CA ASP A 45 1.25 -3.94 16.00
C ASP A 45 2.05 -5.26 16.06
N HIS A 46 3.33 -5.20 15.69
CA HIS A 46 4.26 -6.35 15.61
C HIS A 46 3.95 -7.40 14.55
N HIS A 47 2.94 -7.20 13.71
CA HIS A 47 2.55 -8.12 12.64
C HIS A 47 2.72 -7.51 11.25
N TRP A 48 3.41 -8.20 10.35
CA TRP A 48 3.70 -7.69 9.01
C TRP A 48 2.61 -8.07 8.00
N VAL A 49 2.14 -7.08 7.27
CA VAL A 49 1.20 -7.23 6.16
C VAL A 49 1.74 -6.51 4.93
N ALA A 50 1.24 -6.87 3.75
CA ALA A 50 1.72 -6.31 2.50
C ALA A 50 0.57 -5.86 1.59
N TYR A 51 0.89 -4.94 0.69
CA TYR A 51 0.06 -4.68 -0.47
C TYR A 51 0.88 -4.35 -1.70
N MET A 52 0.30 -4.60 -2.88
CA MET A 52 0.81 -4.19 -4.17
C MET A 52 -0.31 -3.55 -4.98
N LEU A 53 -0.14 -2.29 -5.32
CA LEU A 53 -1.00 -1.57 -6.24
C LEU A 53 -0.39 -1.62 -7.64
N ASP A 54 -1.07 -2.26 -8.59
CA ASP A 54 -0.76 -2.16 -10.01
C ASP A 54 -1.54 -0.97 -10.61
N LYS A 55 -0.81 0.10 -10.96
CA LYS A 55 -1.39 1.33 -11.50
C LYS A 55 -2.01 1.11 -12.88
N ARG A 56 -1.55 0.10 -13.64
CA ARG A 56 -2.00 -0.15 -15.01
C ARG A 56 -3.36 -0.85 -15.02
N THR A 57 -3.60 -1.75 -14.06
CA THR A 57 -4.87 -2.46 -13.92
C THR A 57 -5.78 -1.86 -12.85
N GLN A 58 -5.30 -0.89 -12.08
CA GLN A 58 -6.00 -0.28 -10.95
C GLN A 58 -6.46 -1.31 -9.91
N VAL A 59 -5.67 -2.36 -9.72
CA VAL A 59 -5.91 -3.40 -8.71
C VAL A 59 -4.89 -3.28 -7.59
N CYS A 60 -5.37 -3.19 -6.35
CA CYS A 60 -4.56 -3.32 -5.16
C CYS A 60 -4.74 -4.73 -4.58
N TYR A 61 -3.68 -5.51 -4.60
CA TYR A 61 -3.60 -6.80 -3.96
C TYR A 61 -3.17 -6.60 -2.50
N THR A 62 -3.95 -7.08 -1.55
CA THR A 62 -3.64 -7.01 -0.12
C THR A 62 -3.33 -8.40 0.41
N PHE A 63 -2.38 -8.50 1.33
CA PHE A 63 -1.92 -9.76 1.87
C PHE A 63 -1.66 -9.65 3.37
N ASP A 64 -2.24 -10.58 4.11
CA ASP A 64 -1.98 -10.82 5.51
C ASP A 64 -1.68 -12.32 5.68
N PRO A 65 -0.48 -12.73 6.16
CA PRO A 65 -0.17 -14.13 6.44
C PRO A 65 -1.18 -14.82 7.36
N LEU A 66 -1.77 -14.10 8.31
CA LEU A 66 -2.80 -14.63 9.23
C LEU A 66 -4.22 -14.47 8.69
N GLN A 67 -4.39 -13.86 7.51
CA GLN A 67 -5.68 -13.64 6.85
C GLN A 67 -6.69 -12.88 7.73
N LEU A 68 -6.21 -12.04 8.65
CA LEU A 68 -7.07 -11.32 9.59
C LEU A 68 -7.80 -10.20 8.86
N LYS A 69 -9.14 -10.29 8.83
CA LYS A 69 -9.97 -9.28 8.15
C LYS A 69 -9.77 -7.87 8.70
N ALA A 70 -9.49 -7.72 9.99
CA ALA A 70 -9.21 -6.43 10.61
C ALA A 70 -7.93 -5.77 10.05
N ASN A 71 -6.89 -6.56 9.82
CA ASN A 71 -5.65 -6.07 9.22
C ASN A 71 -5.85 -5.70 7.76
N LEU A 72 -6.55 -6.54 6.99
CA LEU A 72 -6.85 -6.26 5.58
C LEU A 72 -7.71 -4.99 5.43
N ALA A 73 -8.66 -4.76 6.33
CA ALA A 73 -9.42 -3.51 6.39
C ALA A 73 -8.53 -2.30 6.72
N THR A 74 -7.58 -2.45 7.64
CA THR A 74 -6.60 -1.41 7.98
C THR A 74 -5.68 -1.09 6.80
N VAL A 75 -5.19 -2.11 6.09
CA VAL A 75 -4.39 -1.95 4.87
C VAL A 75 -5.20 -1.19 3.81
N LYS A 76 -6.43 -1.62 3.53
CA LYS A 76 -7.32 -0.95 2.59
C LYS A 76 -7.50 0.53 2.94
N SER A 77 -7.83 0.83 4.19
CA SER A 77 -7.99 2.21 4.66
C SER A 77 -6.70 3.03 4.47
N ASN A 78 -5.54 2.46 4.78
CA ASN A 78 -4.27 3.15 4.56
C ASN A 78 -4.00 3.43 3.07
N VAL A 79 -4.28 2.48 2.18
CA VAL A 79 -4.13 2.68 0.73
C VAL A 79 -5.06 3.79 0.24
N GLN A 80 -6.34 3.75 0.62
CA GLN A 80 -7.35 4.74 0.23
C GLN A 80 -7.00 6.18 0.66
N ASN A 81 -6.47 6.34 1.87
CA ASN A 81 -6.24 7.66 2.45
C ASN A 81 -4.84 8.21 2.16
N VAL A 82 -3.84 7.33 2.03
CA VAL A 82 -2.44 7.74 1.90
C VAL A 82 -1.96 7.57 0.47
N ILE A 83 -2.21 6.43 -0.17
CA ILE A 83 -1.57 6.06 -1.45
C ILE A 83 -2.37 6.56 -2.64
N GLU A 84 -3.67 6.25 -2.71
CA GLU A 84 -4.54 6.64 -3.83
C GLU A 84 -4.47 8.13 -4.20
N PRO A 85 -4.50 9.09 -3.24
CA PRO A 85 -4.43 10.50 -3.57
C PRO A 85 -3.07 10.88 -4.19
N GLN A 86 -2.00 10.22 -3.78
CA GLN A 86 -0.64 10.55 -4.23
C GLN A 86 -0.33 10.02 -5.63
N VAL A 87 -1.01 8.96 -6.06
CA VAL A 87 -0.88 8.41 -7.43
C VAL A 87 -2.01 8.83 -8.37
N GLY A 88 -2.91 9.73 -7.94
CA GLY A 88 -4.02 10.24 -8.75
C GLY A 88 -5.13 9.22 -9.03
N MET A 89 -5.31 8.23 -8.14
CA MET A 89 -6.24 7.10 -8.33
C MET A 89 -7.36 7.05 -7.28
N GLN A 90 -7.68 8.19 -6.67
CA GLN A 90 -8.74 8.28 -5.66
C GLN A 90 -10.05 7.64 -6.15
N ASN A 91 -10.54 6.66 -5.40
CA ASN A 91 -11.79 5.92 -5.67
C ASN A 91 -11.80 5.13 -6.99
N LYS A 92 -10.63 4.86 -7.59
CA LYS A 92 -10.50 4.08 -8.84
C LYS A 92 -9.99 2.66 -8.62
N ILE A 93 -9.59 2.32 -7.39
CA ILE A 93 -8.90 1.08 -7.09
C ILE A 93 -9.87 -0.05 -6.73
N THR A 94 -9.70 -1.20 -7.38
CA THR A 94 -10.31 -2.46 -6.98
C THR A 94 -9.38 -3.19 -6.01
N TYR A 95 -9.92 -3.70 -4.91
CA TYR A 95 -9.14 -4.41 -3.89
C TYR A 95 -9.32 -5.92 -4.03
N LYS A 96 -8.21 -6.67 -4.02
CA LYS A 96 -8.21 -8.14 -4.05
C LYS A 96 -7.37 -8.67 -2.89
N GLU A 97 -7.98 -9.47 -2.03
CA GLU A 97 -7.27 -10.15 -0.95
C GLU A 97 -6.57 -11.39 -1.52
N ILE A 98 -5.31 -11.58 -1.14
CA ILE A 98 -4.52 -12.77 -1.45
C ILE A 98 -4.73 -13.78 -0.32
N ASP A 99 -5.47 -14.85 -0.61
CA ASP A 99 -5.94 -15.85 0.37
C ASP A 99 -5.41 -17.28 0.12
N TRP A 100 -4.55 -17.43 -0.90
CA TRP A 100 -4.06 -18.73 -1.36
C TRP A 100 -2.76 -19.19 -0.66
N CYS A 101 -2.13 -18.36 0.17
CA CYS A 101 -1.03 -18.79 1.05
C CYS A 101 -1.63 -19.36 2.35
N LYS A 102 -1.83 -20.68 2.40
CA LYS A 102 -2.29 -21.42 3.58
C LYS A 102 -1.21 -22.32 4.12
#